data_AF-A0A528U1X2-F1
#
_entry.id   AF-A0A528U1X2-F1
#
_cell.length_a   1.000
_cell.length_b   1.000
_cell.length_c   1.000
_cell.angle_alpha   90.00
_cell.angle_beta   90.00
_cell.angle_gamma   90.00
#
_symmetry.space_group_name_H-M   'P 1'
#
loop_
_entity.id
_entity.type
_entity.pdbx_description
1 polymer ?
#
loop_
_entity_poly.entity_id
_entity_poly.type
_entity_poly.pdbx_seq_one_letter_code
_entity_poly.pdbx_strand_id
1 'polypeptide(L)'
;MEDVDVVVIGAGSAGLSAAKTLRSAGLSFKLFEAMNRIGGRAWTSDQHFGIPFDIGCAWLHAADRNPYFPEAQAARWTLHHHDMNVDHLYYRNRKASEDEEAAMKAADSRLFELLAAH
;
A
#
# COMPACT_ATOMS: atom_id res chain seq x y z
N MET A 1 27.14 -14.17 -22.57
CA MET A 1 26.25 -13.34 -21.75
C MET A 1 27.14 -12.33 -21.07
N GLU A 2 26.90 -11.02 -21.22
CA GLU A 2 27.74 -10.02 -20.53
C GLU A 2 27.61 -10.17 -19.02
N ASP A 3 28.75 -10.02 -18.32
CA ASP A 3 28.82 -10.02 -16.86
C ASP A 3 28.08 -8.80 -16.31
N VAL A 4 27.46 -8.97 -15.15
CA VAL A 4 26.75 -7.89 -14.43
C VAL A 4 27.13 -7.92 -12.96
N ASP A 5 27.09 -6.76 -12.30
CA ASP A 5 27.43 -6.64 -10.88
C ASP A 5 26.41 -7.35 -10.00
N VAL A 6 25.12 -7.29 -10.36
CA VAL A 6 24.03 -7.84 -9.56
C VAL A 6 22.97 -8.56 -10.40
N VAL A 7 22.45 -9.66 -9.88
CA VAL A 7 21.25 -10.32 -10.41
C VAL A 7 20.11 -10.17 -9.42
N VAL A 8 18.97 -9.67 -9.90
CA VAL A 8 17.73 -9.50 -9.13
C VAL A 8 16.71 -10.55 -9.58
N ILE A 9 16.16 -11.31 -8.64
CA ILE A 9 15.15 -12.33 -8.90
C ILE A 9 13.79 -11.85 -8.36
N GLY A 10 12.83 -11.71 -9.26
CA GLY A 10 11.49 -11.18 -9.03
C GLY A 10 11.36 -9.70 -9.40
N ALA A 11 10.42 -9.38 -10.29
CA ALA A 11 9.99 -8.03 -10.67
C ALA A 11 8.82 -7.53 -9.82
N GLY A 12 8.76 -7.91 -8.54
CA GLY A 12 7.84 -7.32 -7.57
C GLY A 12 8.30 -5.94 -7.07
N SER A 13 7.52 -5.34 -6.17
CA SER A 13 7.85 -4.04 -5.54
C SER A 13 9.30 -3.98 -5.00
N ALA A 14 9.75 -5.01 -4.29
CA ALA A 14 11.11 -5.07 -3.74
C ALA A 14 12.19 -5.16 -4.83
N GLY A 15 12.03 -6.03 -5.82
CA GLY A 15 13.03 -6.21 -6.89
C GLY A 15 13.11 -5.01 -7.83
N LEU A 16 11.97 -4.38 -8.14
CA LEU A 16 11.94 -3.13 -8.91
C LEU A 16 12.56 -1.96 -8.12
N SER A 17 12.35 -1.91 -6.81
CA SER A 17 13.01 -0.94 -5.93
C SER A 17 14.53 -1.15 -5.93
N ALA A 18 15.00 -2.40 -5.77
CA ALA A 18 16.43 -2.72 -5.86
C ALA A 18 17.02 -2.33 -7.22
N ALA A 19 16.33 -2.62 -8.32
CA ALA A 19 16.75 -2.21 -9.66
C ALA A 19 16.83 -0.68 -9.82
N LYS A 20 15.87 0.08 -9.27
CA LYS A 20 15.95 1.55 -9.23
C LYS A 20 17.21 2.01 -8.48
N THR A 21 17.47 1.45 -7.29
CA THR A 21 18.63 1.80 -6.48
C THR A 21 19.96 1.47 -7.17
N LEU A 22 20.09 0.28 -7.75
CA LEU A 22 21.29 -0.15 -8.48
C LEU A 22 21.56 0.75 -9.68
N ARG A 23 20.51 1.11 -10.44
CA ARG A 23 20.62 2.05 -11.56
C ARG A 23 21.12 3.41 -11.09
N SER A 24 20.56 3.95 -10.00
CA SER A 24 21.00 5.23 -9.44
C SER A 24 22.44 5.20 -8.93
N ALA A 25 22.93 4.02 -8.51
CA ALA A 25 24.32 3.81 -8.10
C ALA A 25 25.28 3.57 -9.28
N GLY A 26 24.80 3.50 -10.53
CA GLY A 26 25.62 3.24 -11.71
C GLY A 26 26.07 1.79 -11.87
N LEU A 27 25.45 0.84 -11.15
CA LEU A 27 25.77 -0.58 -11.21
C LEU A 27 25.00 -1.28 -12.33
N SER A 28 25.65 -2.21 -13.02
CA SER A 28 25.04 -3.08 -14.00
C SER A 28 24.24 -4.20 -13.33
N PHE A 29 23.06 -4.52 -13.86
CA PHE A 29 22.26 -5.60 -13.30
C PHE A 29 21.37 -6.28 -14.34
N LYS A 30 20.96 -7.51 -14.02
CA LYS A 30 19.88 -8.23 -14.71
C LYS A 30 18.76 -8.52 -13.74
N LEU A 31 17.52 -8.38 -14.22
CA LEU A 31 16.32 -8.69 -13.46
C LEU A 31 15.55 -9.80 -14.16
N PHE A 32 15.21 -10.85 -13.43
CA PHE A 32 14.45 -11.99 -13.92
C PHE A 32 13.11 -12.11 -13.19
N GLU A 33 12.02 -12.31 -13.92
CA GLU A 33 10.69 -12.54 -13.38
C GLU A 33 10.16 -13.87 -13.89
N ALA A 34 9.53 -14.64 -13.01
CA ALA A 34 8.98 -15.94 -13.34
C ALA A 34 7.61 -15.83 -14.05
N MET A 35 6.86 -14.78 -13.73
CA MET A 35 5.56 -14.51 -14.34
C MET A 35 5.72 -13.86 -15.73
N ASN A 36 4.64 -13.89 -16.50
CA ASN A 36 4.52 -13.15 -17.75
C ASN A 36 4.22 -11.65 -17.57
N ARG A 37 4.34 -11.14 -16.33
CA ARG A 37 4.11 -9.75 -15.97
C ARG A 37 4.98 -9.34 -14.78
N ILE A 38 5.28 -8.06 -14.68
CA ILE A 38 5.91 -7.47 -13.50
C ILE A 38 4.88 -7.13 -12.41
N GLY A 39 5.33 -6.57 -11.30
CA GLY A 39 4.51 -6.10 -10.18
C GLY A 39 4.35 -7.13 -9.05
N GLY A 40 4.51 -8.42 -9.35
CA GLY A 40 4.36 -9.50 -8.37
C GLY A 40 2.96 -9.49 -7.75
N ARG A 41 2.88 -9.23 -6.45
CA ARG A 41 1.61 -9.13 -5.71
C ARG A 41 0.86 -7.81 -5.94
N ALA A 42 1.50 -6.79 -6.52
CA ALA A 42 0.77 -5.62 -7.02
C ALA A 42 0.27 -5.95 -8.42
N TRP A 43 -1.05 -6.13 -8.56
CA TRP A 43 -1.67 -6.49 -9.83
C TRP A 43 -3.02 -5.80 -9.97
N THR A 44 -3.12 -4.96 -10.98
CA THR A 44 -4.35 -4.35 -11.45
C THR A 44 -4.82 -5.07 -12.71
N SER A 45 -6.10 -5.42 -12.79
CA SER A 45 -6.73 -6.06 -13.94
C SER A 45 -7.99 -5.30 -14.33
N ASP A 46 -8.22 -5.11 -15.62
CA ASP A 46 -9.46 -4.54 -16.18
C ASP A 46 -10.43 -5.61 -16.72
N GLN A 47 -9.99 -6.88 -16.72
CA GLN A 47 -10.70 -7.99 -17.39
C GLN A 47 -12.01 -8.40 -16.72
N HIS A 48 -12.20 -8.09 -15.44
CA HIS A 48 -13.35 -8.57 -14.67
C HIS A 48 -14.51 -7.58 -14.61
N PHE A 49 -14.21 -6.28 -14.60
CA PHE A 49 -15.19 -5.23 -14.30
C PHE A 49 -15.26 -4.12 -15.37
N GLY A 50 -14.48 -4.23 -16.45
CA GLY A 50 -14.38 -3.18 -17.49
C GLY A 50 -13.75 -1.88 -17.01
N ILE A 51 -13.20 -1.89 -15.78
CA ILE A 51 -12.45 -0.81 -15.14
C ILE A 51 -11.23 -1.43 -14.44
N PRO A 52 -10.13 -0.67 -14.26
CA PRO A 52 -8.99 -1.13 -13.48
C PRO A 52 -9.41 -1.51 -12.06
N PHE A 53 -9.09 -2.74 -11.66
CA PHE A 53 -9.37 -3.27 -10.32
C PHE A 53 -8.12 -3.96 -9.76
N ASP A 54 -7.70 -3.55 -8.57
CA ASP A 54 -6.57 -4.15 -7.89
C ASP A 54 -6.96 -5.50 -7.29
N ILE A 55 -6.38 -6.56 -7.85
CA ILE A 55 -6.51 -7.92 -7.34
C ILE A 55 -5.59 -8.12 -6.12
N GLY A 56 -4.53 -7.31 -6.02
CA GLY A 56 -3.57 -7.32 -4.93
C GLY A 56 -3.55 -6.03 -4.13
N CYS A 57 -2.41 -5.33 -4.15
CA CYS A 57 -2.21 -4.12 -3.36
C CYS A 57 -3.13 -2.97 -3.82
N ALA A 58 -4.09 -2.59 -2.97
CA ALA A 58 -5.06 -1.52 -3.27
C ALA A 58 -4.93 -0.28 -2.35
N TRP A 59 -4.05 -0.32 -1.34
CA TRP A 59 -3.97 0.72 -0.29
C TRP A 59 -2.54 1.19 -0.03
N LEU A 60 -2.38 2.51 0.15
CA LEU A 60 -1.18 3.12 0.69
C LEU A 60 -1.40 3.46 2.17
N HIS A 61 -1.10 2.50 3.06
CA HIS A 61 -1.17 2.75 4.50
C HIS A 61 -0.12 3.77 4.93
N ALA A 62 -0.49 4.62 5.90
CA ALA A 62 0.34 5.70 6.44
C ALA A 62 0.94 6.58 5.32
N ALA A 63 0.06 7.16 4.50
CA ALA A 63 0.41 7.89 3.27
C ALA A 63 1.43 9.01 3.50
N ASP A 64 1.41 9.66 4.66
CA ASP A 64 2.34 10.69 5.11
C ASP A 64 3.81 10.25 5.11
N ARG A 65 4.07 8.94 5.30
CA ARG A 65 5.41 8.34 5.31
C ARG A 65 5.59 7.20 4.32
N ASN A 66 4.59 6.94 3.47
CA ASN A 66 4.64 5.85 2.51
C ASN A 66 5.50 6.26 1.30
N PRO A 67 6.55 5.49 0.95
CA PRO A 67 7.46 5.87 -0.14
C PRO A 67 6.77 5.94 -1.52
N TYR A 68 5.62 5.28 -1.68
CA TYR A 68 4.85 5.32 -2.92
C TYR A 68 3.95 6.56 -3.04
N PHE A 69 3.68 7.28 -1.94
CA PHE A 69 2.78 8.43 -1.99
C PHE A 69 3.33 9.58 -2.87
N PRO A 70 4.61 10.00 -2.75
CA PRO A 70 5.20 10.97 -3.68
C PRO A 70 5.26 10.45 -5.12
N GLU A 71 5.51 9.16 -5.33
CA GLU A 71 5.52 8.57 -6.68
C GLU A 71 4.12 8.63 -7.33
N ALA A 72 3.07 8.33 -6.57
CA ALA A 72 1.70 8.42 -7.03
C ALA A 72 1.27 9.86 -7.34
N GLN A 73 1.70 10.82 -6.52
CA GLN A 73 1.50 12.25 -6.79
C GLN A 73 2.21 12.69 -8.08
N ALA A 74 3.48 12.31 -8.26
CA ALA A 74 4.24 12.63 -9.46
C ALA A 74 3.62 12.00 -10.73
N ALA A 75 3.05 10.80 -10.60
CA ALA A 75 2.30 10.11 -11.65
C ALA A 75 0.90 10.70 -11.90
N ARG A 76 0.47 11.69 -11.08
CA ARG A 76 -0.85 12.33 -11.13
C ARG A 76 -2.01 11.34 -10.99
N TRP A 77 -1.83 10.30 -10.18
CA TRP A 77 -2.91 9.36 -9.86
C TRP A 77 -3.98 10.02 -8.98
N THR A 78 -5.23 9.60 -9.15
CA THR A 78 -6.31 9.98 -8.24
C THR A 78 -6.10 9.27 -6.91
N LEU A 79 -5.87 10.06 -5.85
CA LEU A 79 -5.69 9.54 -4.50
C LEU A 79 -6.93 9.84 -3.67
N HIS A 80 -7.61 8.78 -3.22
CA HIS A 80 -8.74 8.88 -2.33
C HIS A 80 -8.26 8.79 -0.89
N HIS A 81 -8.40 9.87 -0.13
CA HIS A 81 -8.13 9.85 1.30
C HIS A 81 -9.28 9.13 2.00
N HIS A 82 -8.95 8.02 2.65
CA HIS A 82 -9.89 7.31 3.50
C HIS A 82 -9.68 7.74 4.94
N ASP A 83 -10.75 8.20 5.56
CA ASP A 83 -10.80 8.41 6.99
C ASP A 83 -10.90 7.03 7.66
N MET A 84 -10.02 6.76 8.63
CA MET A 84 -10.03 5.49 9.39
C MET A 84 -11.14 5.45 10.45
N ASN A 85 -12.04 6.43 10.44
CA ASN A 85 -13.19 6.49 11.31
C ASN A 85 -14.06 5.23 11.22
N VAL A 86 -14.56 4.81 12.37
CA VAL A 86 -15.48 3.68 12.46
C VAL A 86 -16.84 4.12 11.92
N ASP A 87 -17.12 3.79 10.67
CA ASP A 87 -18.44 4.03 10.06
C ASP A 87 -19.51 3.15 10.70
N HIS A 88 -19.18 1.87 10.94
CA HIS A 88 -20.08 0.90 11.55
C HIS A 88 -19.35 -0.01 12.52
N LEU A 89 -19.85 -0.09 13.75
CA LEU A 89 -19.35 -1.02 14.76
C LEU A 89 -20.29 -2.22 14.88
N TYR A 90 -19.74 -3.42 14.72
CA TYR A 90 -20.47 -4.66 14.90
C TYR A 90 -19.81 -5.52 15.98
N TYR A 91 -20.64 -6.04 16.87
CA TYR A 91 -20.23 -7.08 17.81
C TYR A 91 -20.84 -8.39 17.37
N ARG A 92 -19.98 -9.27 16.84
CA ARG A 92 -20.37 -10.57 16.27
C ARG A 92 -21.44 -10.40 15.19
N ASN A 93 -22.68 -10.75 15.51
CA ASN A 93 -23.82 -10.80 14.59
C ASN A 93 -24.82 -9.65 14.80
N ARG A 94 -24.49 -8.62 15.58
CA ARG A 94 -25.34 -7.43 15.75
C ARG A 94 -24.54 -6.14 15.60
N LYS A 95 -25.25 -5.08 15.21
CA LYS A 95 -24.71 -3.72 15.30
C LYS A 95 -24.55 -3.32 16.78
N ALA A 96 -23.52 -2.52 17.07
CA ALA A 96 -23.36 -1.91 18.38
C ALA A 96 -24.57 -1.04 18.74
N SER A 97 -24.89 -0.94 20.03
CA SER A 97 -25.87 0.04 20.51
C SER A 97 -25.27 1.45 20.48
N GLU A 98 -26.13 2.47 20.58
CA GLU A 98 -25.68 3.87 20.68
C GLU A 98 -24.72 4.09 21.86
N ASP A 99 -25.00 3.48 23.02
CA ASP A 99 -24.14 3.54 24.21
C ASP A 99 -22.77 2.89 23.96
N GLU A 100 -22.72 1.77 23.24
CA GLU A 100 -21.46 1.08 22.90
C GLU A 100 -20.63 1.87 21.88
N GLU A 101 -21.28 2.46 20.87
CA GLU A 101 -20.62 3.38 19.93
C GLU A 101 -20.08 4.62 20.65
N ALA A 102 -20.84 5.19 21.59
CA ALA A 102 -20.41 6.33 22.39
C ALA A 102 -19.20 5.98 23.27
N ALA A 103 -19.22 4.81 23.92
CA ALA A 103 -18.11 4.32 24.73
C ALA A 103 -16.84 4.12 23.90
N MET A 104 -16.97 3.55 22.69
CA MET A 104 -15.84 3.40 21.76
C MET A 104 -15.25 4.76 21.36
N LYS A 105 -16.08 5.73 20.97
CA LYS A 105 -15.62 7.09 20.60
C LYS A 105 -14.93 7.82 21.75
N ALA A 106 -15.44 7.64 22.98
CA ALA A 106 -14.81 8.20 24.18
C ALA A 106 -13.45 7.57 24.46
N ALA A 107 -13.33 6.23 24.30
CA ALA A 107 -12.07 5.53 24.45
C ALA A 107 -11.03 5.94 23.39
N ASP A 108 -11.45 6.11 22.14
CA ASP A 108 -10.57 6.54 21.03
C ASP A 108 -10.08 7.97 21.25
N SER A 109 -10.97 8.88 21.64
CA SER A 109 -10.59 10.25 22.02
C SER A 109 -9.58 10.27 23.17
N ARG A 110 -9.80 9.42 24.19
CA ARG A 110 -8.88 9.29 25.33
C ARG A 110 -7.51 8.75 24.90
N LEU A 111 -7.45 7.82 23.95
CA LEU A 111 -6.19 7.32 23.41
C LEU A 111 -5.40 8.45 22.76
N PHE A 112 -6.03 9.28 21.93
CA PHE A 112 -5.36 10.41 21.28
C PHE A 112 -4.86 11.47 22.28
N GLU A 113 -5.63 11.78 23.32
CA GLU A 113 -5.17 12.65 24.41
C GLU A 113 -3.90 12.11 25.08
N LEU A 114 -3.86 10.80 25.37
CA LEU A 114 -2.72 10.16 26.00
C LEU A 114 -1.50 10.14 25.09
N LEU A 115 -1.69 9.90 23.79
CA LEU A 115 -0.61 9.95 22.80
C LEU A 115 -0.03 11.36 22.64
N ALA A 116 -0.85 12.40 22.73
CA ALA A 116 -0.40 13.79 22.62
C ALA A 116 0.32 14.31 23.88
N ALA A 117 0.13 13.65 25.03
CA ALA A 117 0.79 14.00 26.29
C ALA A 117 2.21 13.42 26.43
N HIS A 118 2.68 12.67 25.44
CA HIS A 118 3.99 11.99 25.38
C HIS A 118 4.74 12.33 24.09
#